data_AF-K5YSV8-F1
#
_entry.id   AF-K5YSV8-F1
#
_cell.length_a   1.000
_cell.length_b   1.000
_cell.length_c   1.000
_cell.angle_alpha   90.00
_cell.angle_beta   90.00
_cell.angle_gamma   90.00
#
_symmetry.space_group_name_H-M   'P 1'
#
loop_
_entity.id
_entity.type
_entity.pdbx_description
1 polymer ?
#
loop_
_entity_poly.entity_id
_entity_poly.type
_entity_poly.pdbx_seq_one_letter_code
_entity_poly.pdbx_strand_id
1 'polypeptide(L)'
;MWRSWEAQKDELRSFLHRRLADAPATEDVLHEVFLKAALQGGQFCQIEHPRAWFFQVARNVVADRHRRGRVFEPVPDDLPALSQETSPVEALAQCLPQALATLAQEDRDALEHCEIAGMTQRDYAALRGLSLPAAKSRVQRARAKLREILVGQCGVRFDKQTGQVCCHVPQDARG
;
A
#
# COMPACT_ATOMS: atom_id res chain seq x y z
N MET A 1 -20.67 -16.86 -4.82
CA MET A 1 -19.84 -15.98 -5.67
C MET A 1 -20.59 -14.78 -6.24
N TRP A 2 -21.53 -14.94 -7.20
CA TRP A 2 -22.19 -13.81 -7.89
C TRP A 2 -22.84 -12.78 -6.94
N ARG A 3 -23.65 -13.25 -5.97
CA ARG A 3 -24.26 -12.38 -4.95
C ARG A 3 -23.24 -11.63 -4.10
N SER A 4 -22.10 -12.26 -3.79
CA SER A 4 -21.00 -11.61 -3.08
C SER A 4 -20.43 -10.49 -3.96
N TRP A 5 -20.07 -10.81 -5.20
CA TRP A 5 -19.57 -9.82 -6.16
C TRP A 5 -20.49 -8.59 -6.29
N GLU A 6 -21.80 -8.79 -6.52
CA GLU A 6 -22.75 -7.69 -6.63
C GLU A 6 -22.80 -6.80 -5.37
N ALA A 7 -22.67 -7.39 -4.18
CA ALA A 7 -22.69 -6.65 -2.93
C ALA A 7 -21.42 -5.83 -2.67
N GLN A 8 -20.29 -6.11 -3.36
CA GLN A 8 -19.02 -5.40 -3.16
C GLN A 8 -18.56 -4.57 -4.35
N LYS A 9 -19.08 -4.80 -5.57
CA LYS A 9 -18.54 -4.21 -6.81
C LYS A 9 -18.48 -2.69 -6.80
N ASP A 10 -19.48 -2.00 -6.26
CA ASP A 10 -19.55 -0.53 -6.31
C ASP A 10 -18.61 0.12 -5.28
N GLU A 11 -18.47 -0.51 -4.11
CA GLU A 11 -17.48 -0.10 -3.11
C GLU A 11 -16.06 -0.31 -3.64
N LEU A 12 -15.83 -1.44 -4.33
CA LEU A 12 -14.55 -1.77 -4.94
C LEU A 12 -14.21 -0.81 -6.08
N ARG A 13 -15.19 -0.45 -6.93
CA ARG A 13 -15.03 0.56 -7.98
C ARG A 13 -14.63 1.91 -7.40
N SER A 14 -15.34 2.37 -6.36
CA SER A 14 -15.03 3.63 -5.66
C SER A 14 -13.64 3.61 -4.99
N PHE A 15 -13.22 2.45 -4.50
CA PHE A 15 -11.89 2.23 -3.96
C PHE A 15 -10.79 2.32 -5.03
N LEU A 16 -11.04 1.75 -6.22
CA LEU A 16 -10.11 1.73 -7.35
C LEU A 16 -9.99 3.08 -8.05
N HIS A 17 -11.09 3.83 -8.21
CA HIS A 17 -11.06 5.18 -8.78
C HIS A 17 -10.14 6.14 -8.02
N ARG A 18 -9.96 5.95 -6.72
CA ARG A 18 -9.05 6.78 -5.90
C ARG A 18 -7.58 6.40 -6.06
N ARG A 19 -7.26 5.30 -6.76
CA ARG A 19 -5.92 4.71 -6.87
C ARG A 19 -5.42 4.58 -8.29
N LEU A 20 -6.30 4.66 -9.28
CA LEU A 20 -5.99 4.50 -10.69
C LEU A 20 -6.25 5.82 -11.42
N ALA A 21 -5.50 6.02 -12.51
CA ALA A 21 -5.47 7.30 -13.22
C ALA A 21 -6.80 7.60 -13.95
N ASP A 22 -7.52 6.58 -14.42
CA ASP A 22 -8.71 6.74 -15.25
C ASP A 22 -9.77 5.64 -15.05
N ALA A 23 -10.92 5.83 -15.69
CA ALA A 23 -12.04 4.88 -15.65
C ALA A 23 -11.74 3.55 -16.37
N PRO A 24 -11.10 3.51 -17.55
CA PRO A 24 -10.69 2.26 -18.19
C PRO A 24 -9.81 1.38 -17.29
N ALA A 25 -8.78 1.96 -16.66
CA ALA A 25 -7.91 1.23 -15.75
C ALA A 25 -8.69 0.64 -14.56
N THR A 26 -9.70 1.37 -14.08
CA THR A 26 -10.58 0.91 -13.00
C THR A 26 -11.40 -0.30 -13.41
N GLU A 27 -12.03 -0.27 -14.59
CA GLU A 27 -12.83 -1.39 -15.08
C GLU A 27 -11.96 -2.62 -15.42
N ASP A 28 -10.74 -2.43 -15.94
CA ASP A 28 -9.79 -3.52 -16.15
C ASP A 28 -9.47 -4.26 -14.85
N VAL A 29 -9.18 -3.51 -13.78
CA VAL A 29 -8.85 -4.10 -12.48
C VAL A 29 -10.08 -4.77 -11.87
N LEU A 30 -11.27 -4.18 -11.99
CA LEU A 30 -12.51 -4.85 -11.57
C LEU A 30 -12.71 -6.18 -12.30
N HIS A 31 -12.48 -6.19 -13.62
CA HIS A 31 -12.61 -7.38 -14.43
C HIS A 31 -11.60 -8.45 -13.99
N GLU A 32 -10.34 -8.09 -13.77
CA GLU A 32 -9.32 -9.03 -13.30
C GLU A 32 -9.65 -9.61 -11.91
N VAL A 33 -10.14 -8.79 -10.98
CA VAL A 33 -10.57 -9.25 -9.65
C VAL A 33 -11.74 -10.23 -9.77
N PHE A 34 -12.72 -9.93 -10.62
CA PHE A 34 -13.84 -10.83 -10.90
C PHE A 34 -13.36 -12.16 -11.48
N LEU A 35 -12.47 -12.14 -12.46
CA LEU A 35 -11.91 -13.35 -13.06
C LEU A 35 -11.17 -14.20 -12.03
N LYS A 36 -10.36 -13.59 -11.15
CA LYS A 36 -9.69 -14.34 -10.07
C LYS A 36 -10.68 -15.00 -9.12
N ALA A 37 -11.82 -14.35 -8.83
CA ALA A 37 -12.88 -14.95 -8.01
C ALA A 37 -13.58 -16.10 -8.74
N ALA A 38 -13.90 -15.91 -10.04
CA ALA A 38 -14.53 -16.92 -10.87
C ALA A 38 -13.66 -18.16 -11.04
N LEU A 39 -12.35 -17.99 -11.23
CA LEU A 39 -11.38 -19.07 -11.35
C LEU A 39 -11.22 -19.88 -10.06
N GLN A 40 -11.48 -19.30 -8.88
CA GLN A 40 -11.53 -20.08 -7.63
C GLN A 40 -12.77 -20.98 -7.53
N GLY A 41 -13.83 -20.71 -8.30
CA GLY A 41 -15.02 -21.55 -8.36
C GLY A 41 -15.62 -21.83 -6.97
N GLY A 42 -15.80 -23.11 -6.65
CA GLY A 42 -16.36 -23.56 -5.37
C GLY A 42 -15.52 -23.17 -4.14
N GLN A 43 -14.22 -22.99 -4.29
CA GLN A 43 -13.32 -22.60 -3.18
C GLN A 43 -13.59 -21.17 -2.70
N PHE A 44 -14.01 -20.28 -3.60
CA PHE A 44 -14.41 -18.93 -3.22
C PHE A 44 -15.56 -18.94 -2.22
N CYS A 45 -16.51 -19.87 -2.35
CA CYS A 45 -17.66 -19.97 -1.46
C CYS A 45 -17.29 -20.41 -0.03
N GLN A 46 -16.07 -20.89 0.19
CA GLN A 46 -15.54 -21.27 1.52
C GLN A 46 -14.83 -20.10 2.22
N ILE A 47 -14.66 -18.96 1.55
CA ILE A 47 -14.03 -17.77 2.13
C ILE A 47 -14.99 -17.15 3.16
N GLU A 48 -14.57 -17.14 4.42
CA GLU A 48 -15.34 -16.58 5.55
C GLU A 48 -15.57 -15.07 5.42
N HIS A 49 -14.62 -14.36 4.79
CA HIS A 49 -14.67 -12.90 4.63
C HIS A 49 -14.49 -12.46 3.16
N PRO A 50 -15.50 -12.65 2.29
CA PRO A 50 -15.39 -12.37 0.86
C PRO A 50 -15.04 -10.92 0.53
N ARG A 51 -15.56 -9.96 1.31
CA ARG A 51 -15.25 -8.53 1.14
C ARG A 51 -13.76 -8.25 1.40
N ALA A 52 -13.21 -8.75 2.51
CA ALA A 52 -11.79 -8.57 2.81
C ALA A 52 -10.92 -9.17 1.70
N TRP A 53 -11.31 -10.34 1.18
CA TRP A 53 -10.64 -10.99 0.05
C TRP A 53 -10.70 -10.17 -1.24
N PHE A 54 -11.87 -9.63 -1.63
CA PHE A 54 -11.99 -8.84 -2.87
C PHE A 54 -11.08 -7.62 -2.86
N PHE A 55 -11.11 -6.89 -1.74
CA PHE A 55 -10.26 -5.73 -1.58
C PHE A 55 -8.78 -6.11 -1.50
N GLN A 56 -8.44 -7.28 -0.94
CA GLN A 56 -7.08 -7.79 -0.95
C GLN A 56 -6.58 -8.06 -2.37
N VAL A 57 -7.38 -8.78 -3.17
CA VAL A 57 -7.04 -9.09 -4.55
C VAL A 57 -6.91 -7.81 -5.38
N ALA A 58 -7.85 -6.86 -5.23
CA ALA A 58 -7.80 -5.58 -5.93
C ALA A 58 -6.52 -4.78 -5.61
N ARG A 59 -6.10 -4.74 -4.33
CA ARG A 59 -4.84 -4.10 -3.93
C ARG A 59 -3.64 -4.77 -4.58
N ASN A 60 -3.61 -6.10 -4.59
CA ASN A 60 -2.52 -6.85 -5.21
C ASN A 60 -2.42 -6.57 -6.71
N VAL A 61 -3.55 -6.51 -7.42
CA VAL A 61 -3.60 -6.18 -8.84
C VAL A 61 -3.10 -4.76 -9.09
N VAL A 62 -3.56 -3.77 -8.31
CA VAL A 62 -3.11 -2.38 -8.42
C VAL A 62 -1.60 -2.26 -8.14
N ALA A 63 -1.11 -2.89 -7.07
CA ALA A 63 0.31 -2.88 -6.72
C ALA A 63 1.16 -3.52 -7.83
N ASP A 64 0.68 -4.61 -8.42
CA ASP A 64 1.36 -5.28 -9.53
C ASP A 64 1.40 -4.40 -10.80
N ARG A 65 0.30 -3.72 -11.11
CA ARG A 65 0.25 -2.74 -12.21
C ARG A 65 1.22 -1.59 -12.01
N HIS A 66 1.33 -1.05 -10.79
CA HIS A 66 2.31 -0.01 -10.48
C HIS A 66 3.76 -0.51 -10.57
N ARG A 67 4.05 -1.75 -10.16
CA ARG A 67 5.39 -2.35 -10.35
C ARG A 67 5.73 -2.52 -11.82
N ARG A 68 4.79 -3.00 -12.64
CA ARG A 68 4.98 -3.20 -14.09
C ARG A 68 5.09 -1.88 -14.85
N GLY A 69 4.32 -0.86 -14.46
CA GLY A 69 4.42 0.49 -15.04
C GLY A 69 5.73 1.22 -14.72
N ARG A 70 6.52 0.70 -13.76
CA ARG A 70 7.88 1.17 -13.47
C ARG A 70 8.96 0.46 -14.27
N VAL A 71 8.62 -0.47 -15.17
CA VAL A 71 9.59 -1.06 -16.10
C VAL A 71 10.00 0.06 -17.06
N PHE A 72 11.22 0.57 -16.81
CA PHE A 72 11.91 1.68 -17.46
C PHE A 72 11.45 1.99 -18.89
N GLU A 73 10.95 3.21 -19.10
CA GLU A 73 11.05 3.84 -20.42
C GLU A 73 12.54 4.07 -20.71
N PRO A 74 13.03 3.68 -21.90
CA PRO A 74 14.38 4.02 -22.31
C PRO A 74 14.52 5.55 -22.31
N VAL A 75 15.43 6.02 -21.49
CA VAL A 75 15.79 7.43 -21.40
C VAL A 75 16.44 7.82 -22.74
N PRO A 76 15.98 8.86 -23.44
CA PRO A 76 16.66 9.35 -24.63
C PRO A 76 18.10 9.74 -24.30
N ASP A 77 19.08 9.33 -25.12
CA ASP A 77 20.51 9.57 -24.92
C ASP A 77 20.87 11.08 -24.87
N ASP A 78 19.95 11.93 -25.31
CA ASP A 78 20.15 13.36 -25.53
C ASP A 78 19.75 14.22 -24.31
N LEU A 79 19.37 13.62 -23.18
CA LEU A 79 19.01 14.39 -21.99
C LEU A 79 20.25 15.09 -21.42
N PRO A 80 20.20 16.42 -21.20
CA PRO A 80 21.28 17.11 -20.49
C PRO A 80 21.41 16.48 -19.10
N ALA A 81 22.66 16.23 -18.68
CA ALA A 81 22.96 15.74 -17.34
C ALA A 81 22.45 16.75 -16.31
N LEU A 82 21.24 16.52 -15.83
CA LEU A 82 20.72 17.22 -14.67
C LEU A 82 21.60 16.81 -13.50
N SER A 83 22.32 17.76 -12.92
CA SER A 83 22.84 17.64 -11.56
C SER A 83 21.64 17.29 -10.68
N GLN A 84 21.45 16.00 -10.41
CA GLN A 84 20.38 15.52 -9.55
C GLN A 84 20.77 15.87 -8.11
N GLU A 85 20.50 17.11 -7.71
CA GLU A 85 20.15 17.35 -6.32
C GLU A 85 18.87 16.54 -6.09
N THR A 86 19.02 15.31 -5.58
CA THR A 86 17.91 14.45 -5.22
C THR A 86 16.99 15.26 -4.34
N SER A 87 15.78 15.54 -4.84
CA SER A 87 14.85 16.36 -4.09
C SER A 87 14.58 15.69 -2.73
N PRO A 88 14.29 16.44 -1.66
CA PRO A 88 13.91 15.84 -0.37
C PRO A 88 12.75 14.84 -0.49
N VAL A 89 11.91 14.97 -1.52
CA VAL A 89 10.83 14.04 -1.85
C VAL A 89 11.37 12.72 -2.41
N GLU A 90 12.35 12.77 -3.32
CA GLU A 90 12.98 11.56 -3.90
C GLU A 90 13.83 10.80 -2.88
N ALA A 91 14.57 11.51 -2.02
CA ALA A 91 15.34 10.89 -0.95
C ALA A 91 14.42 10.15 0.04
N LEU A 92 13.30 10.77 0.42
CA LEU A 92 12.29 10.13 1.25
C LEU A 92 11.59 8.96 0.53
N ALA A 93 11.32 9.09 -0.76
CA ALA A 93 10.72 8.04 -1.58
C ALA A 93 11.60 6.78 -1.67
N GLN A 94 12.93 6.94 -1.61
CA GLN A 94 13.88 5.83 -1.55
C GLN A 94 14.01 5.24 -0.14
N CYS A 95 13.86 6.05 0.91
CA CYS A 95 14.03 5.61 2.29
C CYS A 95 12.83 4.81 2.82
N LEU A 96 11.59 5.16 2.44
CA LEU A 96 10.39 4.48 2.96
C LEU A 96 10.34 2.96 2.65
N PRO A 97 10.65 2.48 1.43
CA PRO A 97 10.73 1.05 1.16
C PRO A 97 11.76 0.32 2.03
N GLN A 98 12.91 0.95 2.28
CA GLN A 98 13.97 0.38 3.12
C GLN A 98 13.52 0.31 4.59
N ALA A 99 12.93 1.39 5.10
CA ALA A 99 12.38 1.46 6.45
C ALA A 99 11.33 0.35 6.67
N LEU A 100 10.41 0.16 5.73
CA LEU A 100 9.42 -0.92 5.79
C LEU A 100 10.07 -2.31 5.77
N ALA A 101 11.15 -2.52 5.01
CA ALA A 101 11.86 -3.79 4.94
C ALA A 101 12.51 -4.19 6.27
N THR A 102 12.89 -3.23 7.12
CA THR A 102 13.47 -3.49 8.46
C THR A 102 12.43 -3.89 9.51
N LEU A 103 11.14 -3.68 9.26
CA LEU A 103 10.08 -4.08 10.19
C LEU A 103 9.91 -5.60 10.20
N ALA A 104 9.47 -6.12 11.35
CA ALA A 104 8.97 -7.47 11.46
C ALA A 104 7.84 -7.70 10.43
N GLN A 105 7.79 -8.90 9.83
CA GLN A 105 6.88 -9.20 8.73
C GLN A 105 5.42 -8.86 9.05
N GLU A 106 4.94 -9.17 10.26
CA GLU A 106 3.56 -8.87 10.67
C GLU A 106 3.27 -7.37 10.82
N ASP A 107 4.27 -6.58 11.22
CA ASP A 107 4.14 -5.14 11.39
C ASP A 107 4.17 -4.44 10.02
N ARG A 108 5.07 -4.87 9.13
CA ARG A 108 5.07 -4.44 7.71
C ARG A 108 3.74 -4.76 7.05
N ASP A 109 3.26 -6.00 7.20
CA ASP A 109 2.00 -6.46 6.63
C ASP A 109 0.82 -5.59 7.08
N ALA A 110 0.74 -5.27 8.37
CA ALA A 110 -0.30 -4.40 8.91
C ALA A 110 -0.27 -2.99 8.31
N LEU A 111 0.92 -2.39 8.14
CA LEU A 111 1.07 -1.05 7.56
C LEU A 111 0.76 -1.05 6.06
N GLU A 112 1.25 -2.04 5.32
CA GLU A 112 0.97 -2.19 3.89
C GLU A 112 -0.53 -2.31 3.63
N HIS A 113 -1.23 -3.14 4.40
CA HIS A 113 -2.66 -3.32 4.21
C HIS A 113 -3.47 -2.13 4.70
N CYS A 114 -3.24 -1.66 5.93
CA CYS A 114 -4.11 -0.67 6.56
C CYS A 114 -3.78 0.78 6.17
N GLU A 115 -2.50 1.16 6.17
CA GLU A 115 -2.09 2.55 5.96
C GLU A 115 -1.85 2.85 4.48
N ILE A 116 -1.14 1.96 3.77
CA ILE A 116 -0.81 2.17 2.35
C ILE A 116 -1.99 1.78 1.46
N ALA A 117 -2.50 0.58 1.66
CA ALA A 117 -3.56 0.03 0.82
C ALA A 117 -4.98 0.39 1.32
N GLY A 118 -5.09 1.13 2.43
CA GLY A 118 -6.36 1.69 2.93
C GLY A 118 -7.38 0.63 3.37
N MET A 119 -6.93 -0.55 3.79
CA MET A 119 -7.79 -1.57 4.38
C MET A 119 -8.26 -1.15 5.77
N THR A 120 -9.53 -1.38 6.09
CA THR A 120 -9.96 -1.16 7.46
C THR A 120 -9.31 -2.19 8.38
N GLN A 121 -8.99 -1.80 9.61
CA GLN A 121 -8.38 -2.72 10.57
C GLN A 121 -9.28 -3.91 10.91
N ARG A 122 -10.61 -3.77 10.73
CA ARG A 122 -11.58 -4.87 10.85
C ARG A 122 -11.41 -5.89 9.72
N ASP A 123 -11.27 -5.42 8.49
CA ASP A 123 -11.07 -6.32 7.35
C ASP A 123 -9.69 -6.98 7.43
N TYR A 124 -8.68 -6.24 7.88
CA TYR A 124 -7.36 -6.79 8.12
C TYR A 124 -7.39 -7.89 9.20
N ALA A 125 -8.14 -7.66 10.29
CA ALA A 125 -8.34 -8.67 11.33
C ALA A 125 -8.97 -9.95 10.77
N ALA A 126 -10.06 -9.81 10.02
CA ALA A 126 -10.72 -10.88 9.29
C ALA A 126 -9.76 -11.62 8.33
N LEU A 127 -9.01 -10.87 7.51
CA LEU A 127 -8.06 -11.43 6.55
C LEU A 127 -6.96 -12.27 7.20
N ARG A 128 -6.52 -11.89 8.42
CA ARG A 128 -5.41 -12.52 9.13
C ARG A 128 -5.85 -13.46 10.26
N GLY A 129 -7.15 -13.70 10.44
CA GLY A 129 -7.67 -14.53 11.52
C GLY A 129 -7.38 -13.95 12.92
N LEU A 130 -7.36 -12.63 13.04
CA LEU A 130 -7.07 -11.92 14.29
C LEU A 130 -8.36 -11.36 14.90
N SER A 131 -8.33 -11.09 16.21
CA SER A 131 -9.32 -10.23 16.83
C SER A 131 -9.12 -8.77 16.43
N LEU A 132 -10.20 -7.98 16.37
CA LEU A 132 -10.10 -6.54 16.08
C LEU A 132 -9.18 -5.78 17.06
N PRO A 133 -9.19 -6.04 18.39
CA PRO A 133 -8.21 -5.45 19.31
C PRO A 133 -6.77 -5.82 18.97
N ALA A 134 -6.50 -7.08 18.59
CA ALA A 134 -5.16 -7.51 18.21
C ALA A 134 -4.68 -6.81 16.93
N ALA A 135 -5.54 -6.65 15.93
CA ALA A 135 -5.25 -5.89 14.71
C ALA A 135 -4.95 -4.41 15.00
N LYS A 136 -5.79 -3.76 15.82
CA LYS A 136 -5.59 -2.37 16.29
C LYS A 136 -4.24 -2.18 16.97
N SER A 137 -3.94 -3.05 17.94
CA SER A 137 -2.67 -3.03 18.68
C SER A 137 -1.48 -3.23 17.74
N ARG A 138 -1.59 -4.15 16.78
CA ARG A 138 -0.53 -4.40 15.79
C ARG A 138 -0.28 -3.18 14.91
N VAL A 139 -1.31 -2.55 14.35
CA VAL A 139 -1.15 -1.33 13.53
C VAL A 139 -0.53 -0.19 14.35
N GLN A 140 -0.99 0.04 15.57
CA GLN A 140 -0.44 1.09 16.43
C GLN A 140 1.04 0.87 16.73
N ARG A 141 1.42 -0.35 17.10
CA ARG A 141 2.81 -0.72 17.38
C ARG A 141 3.68 -0.65 16.14
N ALA A 142 3.18 -1.10 14.99
CA ALA A 142 3.89 -1.00 13.72
C ALA A 142 4.14 0.47 13.34
N ARG A 143 3.16 1.36 13.55
CA ARG A 143 3.30 2.80 13.31
C ARG A 143 4.36 3.43 14.20
N ALA A 144 4.39 3.08 15.48
CA ALA A 144 5.40 3.58 16.42
C ALA A 144 6.82 3.18 15.99
N LYS A 145 7.02 1.91 15.64
CA LYS A 145 8.32 1.40 15.14
C LYS A 145 8.74 2.07 13.83
N LEU A 146 7.81 2.19 12.86
CA LEU A 146 8.12 2.86 11.60
C LEU A 146 8.54 4.32 11.85
N ARG A 147 7.87 5.02 12.77
CA ARG A 147 8.25 6.39 13.15
C ARG A 147 9.68 6.45 13.69
N GLU A 148 10.05 5.55 14.60
CA GLU A 148 11.42 5.49 15.15
C GLU A 148 12.47 5.28 14.05
N ILE A 149 12.20 4.37 13.11
CA ILE A 149 13.07 4.10 11.96
C ILE A 149 13.17 5.34 11.05
N LEU A 150 12.06 5.98 10.71
CA LEU A 150 12.06 7.17 9.86
C LEU A 150 12.79 8.36 10.49
N VAL A 151 12.71 8.52 11.82
CA VAL A 151 13.48 9.54 12.54
C VAL A 151 14.97 9.18 12.56
N GLY A 152 15.30 7.93 12.87
CA GLY A 152 16.68 7.48 13.08
C GLY A 152 17.49 7.29 11.80
N GLN A 153 16.86 6.81 10.72
CA GLN A 153 17.52 6.43 9.46
C GLN A 153 17.21 7.42 8.33
N CYS A 154 15.97 7.90 8.24
CA CYS A 154 15.57 8.80 7.16
C CYS A 154 15.67 10.28 7.54
N GLY A 155 16.10 10.64 8.76
CA GLY A 155 16.21 12.05 9.18
C GLY A 155 14.88 12.83 9.12
N VAL A 156 13.74 12.12 9.16
CA VAL A 156 12.41 12.72 9.17
C VAL A 156 12.14 13.31 10.54
N ARG A 157 11.75 14.58 10.59
CA ARG A 157 11.30 15.24 11.82
C ARG A 157 9.79 15.37 11.80
N PHE A 158 9.18 14.97 12.90
CA PHE A 158 7.75 15.10 13.12
C PHE A 158 7.48 16.25 14.09
N ASP A 159 6.43 17.00 13.83
CA ASP A 159 5.88 17.96 14.78
C ASP A 159 5.39 17.21 16.05
N LYS A 160 5.70 17.75 17.23
CA LYS A 160 5.38 17.10 18.51
C LYS A 160 3.91 17.28 18.92
N GLN A 161 3.22 18.29 18.40
CA GLN A 161 1.84 18.62 18.72
C GLN A 161 0.88 17.97 17.73
N THR A 162 1.19 18.00 16.43
CA THR A 162 0.31 17.48 15.37
C THR A 162 0.67 16.07 14.92
N GLY A 163 1.91 15.63 15.18
CA GLY A 163 2.43 14.34 14.72
C GLY A 163 2.71 14.28 13.22
N GLN A 164 2.47 15.37 12.48
CA GLN A 164 2.72 15.47 11.04
C GLN A 164 4.21 15.64 10.73
N VAL A 165 4.61 15.31 9.50
CA VAL A 165 5.99 15.52 9.04
C VAL A 165 6.24 17.03 8.91
N CYS A 166 7.22 17.53 9.66
CA CYS A 166 7.60 18.95 9.70
C CYS A 166 8.74 19.25 8.73
N CYS A 167 9.73 18.36 8.64
CA CYS A 167 10.84 18.47 7.70
C CYS A 167 11.57 17.12 7.51
N HIS A 168 12.35 17.00 6.45
CA HIS A 168 13.22 15.86 6.15
C HIS A 168 14.61 16.41 5.78
N VAL A 169 15.66 15.86 6.40
CA VAL A 169 17.05 16.15 6.03
C VAL A 169 17.72 14.81 5.69
N PRO A 170 18.09 14.56 4.42
CA PRO A 170 18.79 13.34 4.02
C PRO A 170 20.08 13.16 4.81
N GLN A 171 20.37 11.95 5.28
CA GLN A 171 21.57 11.72 6.12
C GLN A 171 22.90 11.89 5.36
N ASP A 172 22.86 11.84 4.02
CA ASP A 172 24.04 11.93 3.14
C ASP A 172 24.59 13.36 3.00
N ALA A 173 23.92 14.37 3.55
CA ALA A 173 24.36 15.77 3.53
C ALA A 173 25.32 16.15 4.69
N ARG A 174 25.95 15.16 5.36
CA ARG A 174 26.92 15.37 6.46
C ARG A 174 28.34 14.84 6.13
N GLY A 175 28.70 14.82 4.85
CA GLY A 175 30.07 14.62 4.36
C GLY A 175 30.67 15.94 3.92
#